data_AF-A0A833LV32-F1
#
_entry.id   AF-A0A833LV32-F1
#
_cell.length_a   1.000
_cell.length_b   1.000
_cell.length_c   1.000
_cell.angle_alpha   90.00
_cell.angle_beta   90.00
_cell.angle_gamma   90.00
#
_symmetry.space_group_name_H-M   'P 1'
#
loop_
_entity.id
_entity.type
_entity.pdbx_description
1 polymer ?
#
loop_
_entity_poly.entity_id
_entity_poly.type
_entity_poly.pdbx_seq_one_letter_code
_entity_poly.pdbx_strand_id
1 'polypeptide(L)'
;MTRSELVSMLADRFPQLVRADADLSVSAILDAIAGTLAKGGRIEIRGFGSFSLNHRPARVGRNPKTGKKVSVPAKWTPHFKAGKELRESVHWHTAVTDVKPDYGRITSASGPAEYQDQIDQWIAAGGVPTTGTIGIGRPSKATR
;
A
#
# COMPACT_ATOMS: atom_id res chain seq x y z
N MET A 1 0.46 -15.61 2.59
CA MET A 1 0.01 -16.15 3.88
C MET A 1 -1.46 -16.53 3.79
N THR A 2 -1.77 -17.82 3.97
CA THR A 2 -3.14 -18.36 4.08
C THR A 2 -3.59 -18.49 5.54
N ARG A 3 -4.88 -18.77 5.79
CA ARG A 3 -5.39 -18.99 7.16
C ARG A 3 -4.67 -20.16 7.84
N SER A 4 -4.51 -21.28 7.13
CA SER A 4 -3.82 -22.47 7.67
C SER A 4 -2.36 -22.22 8.01
N GLU A 5 -1.67 -21.39 7.21
CA GLU A 5 -0.30 -20.95 7.50
C GLU A 5 -0.24 -20.09 8.76
N LEU A 6 -1.16 -19.13 8.91
CA LEU A 6 -1.24 -18.29 10.12
C LEU A 6 -1.48 -19.14 11.38
N VAL A 7 -2.36 -20.14 11.31
CA VAL A 7 -2.63 -21.05 12.43
C VAL A 7 -1.40 -21.88 12.79
N SER A 8 -0.69 -22.44 11.79
CA SER A 8 0.57 -23.14 12.03
C SER A 8 1.61 -22.22 12.69
N MET A 9 1.79 -21.01 12.15
CA MET A 9 2.74 -20.03 12.71
C MET A 9 2.42 -19.65 14.17
N LEU A 10 1.14 -19.55 14.53
CA LEU A 10 0.72 -19.26 15.90
C LEU A 10 1.02 -20.44 16.83
N ALA A 11 0.70 -21.67 16.42
CA ALA A 11 0.98 -22.86 17.21
C ALA A 11 2.49 -23.07 17.41
N ASP A 12 3.30 -22.85 16.37
CA ASP A 12 4.76 -22.98 16.43
C ASP A 12 5.38 -21.90 17.33
N ARG A 13 4.82 -20.68 17.31
CA ARG A 13 5.32 -19.55 18.11
C ARG A 13 4.98 -19.70 19.60
N PHE A 14 3.88 -20.35 19.93
CA PHE A 14 3.36 -20.48 21.29
C PHE A 14 3.19 -21.96 21.63
N PRO A 15 4.22 -22.62 22.19
CA PRO A 15 4.18 -24.06 22.50
C PRO A 15 3.04 -24.48 23.44
N GLN A 16 2.52 -23.55 24.23
CA GLN A 16 1.37 -23.75 25.12
C GLN A 16 0.02 -23.78 24.40
N LEU A 17 -0.04 -23.37 23.13
CA LEU A 17 -1.26 -23.25 22.35
C LEU A 17 -1.43 -24.49 21.49
N VAL A 18 -2.50 -25.26 21.71
CA VAL A 18 -2.81 -26.38 20.82
C VAL A 18 -3.27 -25.83 19.48
N ARG A 19 -2.97 -26.52 18.37
CA ARG A 19 -3.35 -26.09 17.01
C ARG A 19 -4.85 -25.76 16.88
N ALA A 20 -5.71 -26.49 17.59
CA ALA A 20 -7.14 -26.23 17.63
C ALA A 20 -7.47 -24.87 18.27
N ASP A 21 -6.80 -24.52 19.37
CA ASP A 21 -6.98 -23.23 20.05
C ASP A 21 -6.45 -22.07 19.20
N ALA A 22 -5.37 -22.29 18.44
CA ALA A 22 -4.87 -21.34 17.46
C ALA A 22 -5.90 -21.08 16.34
N ASP A 23 -6.53 -22.14 15.82
CA ASP A 23 -7.58 -22.01 14.80
C ASP A 23 -8.81 -21.27 15.34
N LEU A 24 -9.26 -21.64 16.55
CA LEU A 24 -10.37 -20.96 17.24
C LEU A 24 -10.07 -19.49 17.48
N SER A 25 -8.86 -19.16 17.91
CA SER A 25 -8.42 -17.78 18.14
C SER A 25 -8.45 -16.96 16.84
N VAL A 26 -7.94 -17.50 15.74
CA VAL A 26 -7.97 -16.83 14.44
C VAL A 26 -9.40 -16.62 13.97
N SER A 27 -10.28 -17.63 14.08
CA SER A 27 -11.71 -17.49 13.76
C SER A 27 -12.36 -16.39 14.57
N ALA A 28 -12.19 -16.42 15.90
CA ALA A 28 -12.82 -15.45 16.80
C ALA A 28 -12.41 -14.01 16.48
N ILE A 29 -11.15 -13.77 16.13
CA ILE A 29 -10.67 -12.44 15.71
C ILE A 29 -11.34 -11.99 14.40
N LEU A 30 -11.38 -12.86 13.39
CA LEU A 30 -11.98 -12.52 12.10
C LEU A 30 -13.48 -12.28 12.22
N ASP A 31 -14.17 -13.10 13.00
CA ASP A 31 -15.61 -12.97 13.28
C ASP A 31 -15.91 -11.70 14.07
N ALA A 32 -15.09 -11.34 15.05
CA ALA A 32 -15.25 -10.09 15.79
C ALA A 32 -15.11 -8.85 14.89
N ILE A 33 -14.15 -8.86 13.96
CA ILE A 33 -13.96 -7.78 12.97
C ILE A 33 -15.18 -7.70 12.05
N ALA A 34 -15.59 -8.83 11.48
CA ALA A 34 -16.74 -8.89 10.56
C ALA A 34 -18.04 -8.45 11.24
N GLY A 35 -18.31 -8.96 12.45
CA GLY A 35 -19.49 -8.62 13.24
C GLY A 35 -19.54 -7.15 13.65
N THR A 36 -18.40 -6.56 13.99
CA THR A 36 -18.33 -5.12 14.34
C THR A 36 -18.58 -4.25 13.11
N LEU A 37 -18.01 -4.60 11.95
CA LEU A 37 -18.29 -3.89 10.70
C LEU A 37 -19.74 -4.03 10.25
N ALA A 38 -20.34 -5.22 10.38
CA ALA A 38 -21.74 -5.45 10.02
C ALA A 38 -22.70 -4.55 10.82
N LYS A 39 -22.34 -4.22 12.07
CA LYS A 39 -23.09 -3.31 12.95
C LYS A 39 -22.82 -1.83 12.66
N GLY A 40 -21.99 -1.51 11.67
CA GLY A 40 -21.58 -0.13 11.36
C GLY A 40 -20.48 0.42 12.26
N GLY A 41 -19.86 -0.43 13.09
CA GLY A 41 -18.78 -0.05 13.99
C GLY A 41 -17.46 0.22 13.27
N ARG A 42 -16.52 0.82 14.01
CA ARG A 42 -15.13 1.02 13.59
C ARG A 42 -14.22 0.21 14.51
N ILE A 43 -13.22 -0.45 13.93
CA ILE A 43 -12.19 -1.20 14.67
C ILE A 43 -10.86 -0.48 14.50
N GLU A 44 -10.10 -0.34 15.58
CA GLU A 44 -8.75 0.17 15.56
C GLU A 44 -7.82 -0.78 16.30
N ILE A 45 -6.77 -1.23 15.60
CA ILE A 45 -5.73 -2.09 16.14
C ILE A 45 -4.45 -1.27 16.10
N ARG A 46 -4.00 -0.80 17.26
CA ARG A 46 -2.79 0.00 17.39
C ARG A 46 -1.60 -0.72 16.75
N GLY A 47 -0.82 0.01 15.98
CA GLY A 47 0.30 -0.50 15.20
C GLY A 47 -0.04 -1.22 13.90
N PHE A 48 -1.25 -1.74 13.76
CA PHE A 48 -1.67 -2.40 12.53
C PHE A 48 -2.47 -1.48 11.61
N GLY A 49 -3.55 -0.88 12.13
CA GLY A 49 -4.41 -0.01 11.35
C GLY A 49 -5.85 0.04 11.86
N SER A 50 -6.75 0.51 11.00
CA SER A 50 -8.16 0.65 11.33
C SER A 50 -9.06 0.11 10.22
N PHE A 51 -10.18 -0.49 10.61
CA PHE A 51 -11.24 -0.95 9.73
C PHE A 51 -12.48 -0.08 9.94
N SER A 52 -13.05 0.41 8.85
CA SER A 52 -14.27 1.19 8.86
C SER A 52 -15.15 0.84 7.66
N LEU A 53 -16.42 1.19 7.73
CA LEU A 53 -17.27 1.18 6.55
C LEU A 53 -17.15 2.49 5.77
N ASN A 54 -17.27 2.39 4.46
CA ASN A 54 -17.38 3.54 3.56
C ASN A 54 -18.71 3.49 2.82
N HIS A 55 -19.51 4.55 2.93
CA HIS A 55 -20.77 4.66 2.22
C HIS A 55 -20.52 5.10 0.77
N ARG A 56 -21.02 4.32 -0.18
CA ARG A 56 -21.05 4.68 -1.60
C ARG A 56 -22.50 5.03 -1.96
N PRO A 57 -22.83 6.30 -2.25
CA PRO A 57 -24.18 6.67 -2.63
C PRO A 57 -24.57 6.04 -3.97
N ALA A 58 -25.88 5.92 -4.19
CA ALA A 58 -26.43 5.45 -5.45
C ALA A 58 -26.03 6.41 -6.59
N ARG A 59 -25.69 5.85 -7.76
CA ARG A 59 -25.31 6.64 -8.94
C ARG A 59 -25.65 5.91 -10.22
N VAL A 60 -25.67 6.64 -11.32
CA VAL A 60 -25.81 6.05 -12.67
C VAL A 60 -24.41 5.75 -13.22
N GLY A 61 -24.11 4.47 -13.41
CA GLY A 61 -22.92 4.00 -14.09
C GLY A 61 -23.16 3.73 -15.58
N ARG A 62 -22.12 3.25 -16.26
CA ARG A 62 -22.22 2.72 -17.63
C ARG A 62 -21.67 1.32 -17.66
N ASN A 63 -22.33 0.43 -18.40
CA ASN A 63 -21.82 -0.91 -18.65
C ASN A 63 -20.55 -0.81 -19.52
N PRO A 64 -19.39 -1.33 -19.07
CA PRO A 64 -18.14 -1.24 -19.84
C PRO A 64 -18.22 -1.91 -21.22
N LYS A 65 -19.07 -2.94 -21.37
CA LYS A 65 -19.21 -3.71 -22.62
C LYS A 65 -20.20 -3.07 -23.60
N THR A 66 -21.24 -2.39 -23.12
CA THR A 66 -22.37 -1.93 -23.98
C THR A 66 -22.61 -0.42 -23.95
N GLY A 67 -21.96 0.33 -23.05
CA GLY A 67 -22.11 1.78 -22.91
C GLY A 67 -23.46 2.24 -22.34
N LYS A 68 -24.43 1.33 -22.19
CA LYS A 68 -25.77 1.63 -21.65
C LYS A 68 -25.68 2.14 -20.21
N LYS A 69 -26.55 3.08 -19.86
CA LYS A 69 -26.69 3.60 -18.49
C LYS A 69 -27.26 2.48 -17.60
N VAL A 70 -26.66 2.27 -16.43
CA VAL A 70 -27.11 1.28 -15.44
C VAL A 70 -27.17 1.94 -14.07
N SER A 71 -28.25 1.73 -13.33
CA SER A 71 -28.35 2.22 -11.96
C SER A 71 -27.47 1.37 -11.03
N VAL A 72 -26.63 2.02 -10.24
CA VAL A 72 -25.80 1.40 -9.21
C VAL A 72 -26.38 1.78 -7.85
N PRO A 73 -26.92 0.81 -7.08
CA PRO A 73 -27.50 1.10 -5.78
C PRO A 73 -26.45 1.59 -4.78
N ALA A 74 -26.91 2.30 -3.74
CA ALA A 74 -26.06 2.66 -2.62
C ALA A 74 -25.56 1.40 -1.92
N LYS A 75 -24.32 1.40 -1.45
CA LYS A 75 -23.75 0.27 -0.71
C LYS A 75 -22.69 0.70 0.28
N TRP A 76 -22.54 -0.10 1.33
CA TRP A 76 -21.42 0.00 2.25
C TRP A 76 -20.29 -0.92 1.78
N THR A 77 -19.06 -0.43 1.83
CA THR A 77 -17.86 -1.22 1.54
C THR A 77 -16.89 -1.15 2.70
N PRO A 78 -16.35 -2.28 3.20
CA PRO A 78 -15.26 -2.26 4.15
C PRO A 78 -14.05 -1.50 3.59
N HIS A 79 -13.38 -0.75 4.46
CA HIS A 79 -12.17 -0.02 4.15
C HIS A 79 -11.15 -0.25 5.26
N PHE A 80 -9.94 -0.62 4.88
CA PHE A 80 -8.82 -0.73 5.81
C PHE A 80 -7.84 0.42 5.58
N LYS A 81 -7.48 1.12 6.65
CA LYS A 81 -6.42 2.12 6.66
C LYS A 81 -5.25 1.57 7.48
N ALA A 82 -4.17 1.23 6.79
CA ALA A 82 -2.92 0.79 7.42
C ALA A 82 -2.39 1.86 8.40
N GLY A 83 -1.90 1.43 9.56
CA GLY A 83 -1.27 2.27 10.57
C GLY A 83 0.12 2.76 10.14
N LYS A 84 0.71 3.67 10.91
CA LYS A 84 2.07 4.18 10.66
C LYS A 84 3.09 3.04 10.71
N GLU A 85 3.07 2.26 11.78
CA GLU A 85 4.01 1.15 12.02
C GLU A 85 3.93 0.11 10.88
N LEU A 86 2.74 -0.34 10.51
CA LEU A 86 2.58 -1.25 9.36
C LEU A 86 3.13 -0.67 8.04
N ARG A 87 2.89 0.62 7.76
CA ARG A 87 3.42 1.26 6.54
C ARG A 87 4.95 1.36 6.58
N GLU A 88 5.53 1.71 7.72
CA GLU A 88 6.98 1.80 7.90
C GLU A 88 7.63 0.42 7.72
N SER A 89 7.06 -0.63 8.34
CA SER A 89 7.53 -2.01 8.17
C SER A 89 7.51 -2.45 6.71
N VAL A 90 6.53 -2.02 5.90
CA VAL A 90 6.45 -2.37 4.47
C VAL A 90 7.35 -1.47 3.61
N HIS A 91 7.46 -0.17 3.93
CA HIS A 91 8.26 0.80 3.17
C HIS A 91 9.72 0.32 3.07
N TRP A 92 10.30 -0.15 4.17
CA TRP A 92 11.67 -0.68 4.17
C TRP A 92 11.82 -1.96 3.33
N HIS A 93 10.77 -2.77 3.20
CA HIS A 93 10.78 -3.95 2.34
C HIS A 93 10.65 -3.65 0.84
N THR A 94 10.17 -2.46 0.45
CA THR A 94 10.15 -2.01 -0.96
C THR A 94 11.52 -1.48 -1.42
N ALA A 95 12.40 -1.07 -0.51
CA ALA A 95 13.73 -0.57 -0.86
C ALA A 95 14.65 -1.64 -1.51
N VAL A 96 14.32 -2.93 -1.42
CA VAL A 96 15.14 -4.02 -1.97
C VAL A 96 14.55 -4.64 -3.25
N THR A 97 13.29 -4.37 -3.61
CA THR A 97 12.67 -5.08 -4.76
C THR A 97 11.90 -4.23 -5.77
N ASP A 98 11.89 -2.89 -5.67
CA ASP A 98 11.30 -2.08 -6.73
C ASP A 98 12.00 -0.71 -6.89
N VAL A 99 13.31 -0.75 -7.14
CA VAL A 99 13.94 0.34 -7.89
C VAL A 99 13.40 0.26 -9.31
N LYS A 100 12.30 0.97 -9.58
CA LYS A 100 12.23 1.60 -10.89
C LYS A 100 13.31 2.68 -10.88
N PRO A 101 14.30 2.65 -11.79
CA PRO A 101 15.26 3.73 -11.88
C PRO A 101 14.49 4.99 -12.29
N ASP A 102 14.14 5.81 -11.31
CA ASP A 102 13.60 7.14 -11.55
C ASP A 102 14.78 8.06 -11.83
N TYR A 103 15.23 8.08 -13.09
CA TYR A 103 16.14 9.12 -13.61
C TYR A 103 15.37 10.45 -13.80
N GLY A 104 14.61 10.86 -12.79
CA GLY A 104 13.58 11.87 -12.94
C GLY A 104 13.46 12.76 -11.71
N ARG A 105 14.41 13.70 -11.60
CA ARG A 105 14.37 14.90 -10.73
C ARG A 105 14.99 14.72 -9.34
N ILE A 106 16.32 14.66 -9.31
CA ILE A 106 17.12 14.99 -8.14
C ILE A 106 17.09 16.52 -8.00
N THR A 107 16.25 17.07 -7.13
CA THR A 107 16.37 18.48 -6.73
C THR A 107 17.42 18.56 -5.63
N SER A 108 18.54 19.22 -5.92
CA SER A 108 19.64 19.44 -4.98
C SER A 108 19.22 20.33 -3.82
N ALA A 109 19.11 19.73 -2.64
CA ALA A 109 19.59 20.27 -1.36
C ALA A 109 19.29 19.20 -0.30
N SER A 110 20.34 18.53 0.19
CA SER A 110 20.29 17.53 1.26
C SER A 110 19.78 16.13 0.86
N GLY A 111 20.54 15.43 0.02
CA GLY A 111 20.45 13.96 -0.06
C GLY A 111 21.09 13.29 1.17
N PRO A 112 20.73 12.04 1.52
CA PRO A 112 21.41 11.28 2.57
C PRO A 112 22.91 11.19 2.25
N ALA A 113 23.78 11.40 3.26
CA ALA A 113 25.24 11.37 3.13
C ALA A 113 25.80 10.07 2.49
N GLU A 114 24.98 9.02 2.44
CA GLU A 114 25.29 7.70 1.89
C GLU A 114 25.47 7.67 0.36
N TYR A 115 25.11 8.73 -0.36
CA TYR A 115 25.22 8.79 -1.83
C TYR A 115 26.39 9.63 -2.36
N GLN A 116 27.22 10.19 -1.48
CA GLN A 116 28.31 11.09 -1.85
C GLN A 116 29.36 10.40 -2.74
N ASP A 117 29.72 9.16 -2.43
CA ASP A 117 30.69 8.38 -3.20
C ASP A 117 30.24 8.13 -4.66
N GLN A 118 28.94 7.98 -4.88
CA GLN A 118 28.38 7.74 -6.21
C GLN A 118 28.35 9.03 -7.05
N ILE A 119 28.12 10.18 -6.41
CA ILE A 119 28.20 11.49 -7.04
C ILE A 119 29.65 11.78 -7.46
N ASP A 120 30.61 11.47 -6.59
CA ASP A 120 32.03 11.69 -6.85
C ASP A 120 32.55 10.79 -7.98
N GLN A 121 32.11 9.53 -8.06
CA GLN A 121 32.42 8.62 -9.17
C GLN A 121 31.86 9.11 -10.52
N TRP A 122 30.67 9.72 -10.53
CA TRP A 122 30.06 10.26 -11.74
C TRP A 122 30.78 11.52 -12.26
N ILE A 123 31.23 12.40 -11.34
CA ILE A 123 32.09 13.54 -11.67
C ILE A 123 33.43 13.05 -12.22
N ALA A 124 34.03 12.02 -11.61
CA ALA A 124 35.29 11.43 -12.08
C ALA A 124 35.18 10.80 -13.49
N ALA A 125 33.98 10.38 -13.90
CA ALA A 125 33.68 9.91 -15.25
C ALA A 125 33.37 11.04 -16.25
N GLY A 126 33.51 12.31 -15.85
CA GLY A 126 33.34 13.49 -16.70
C GLY A 126 31.96 14.14 -16.66
N GLY A 127 31.09 13.77 -15.72
CA GLY A 127 29.78 14.40 -15.52
C GLY A 127 29.91 15.83 -14.96
N VAL A 128 29.24 16.80 -15.58
CA VAL A 128 29.21 18.19 -15.08
C VAL A 128 27.83 18.48 -14.48
N PRO A 129 27.72 18.77 -13.17
CA PRO A 129 26.44 19.15 -12.57
C PRO A 129 26.04 20.53 -13.08
N THR A 130 24.84 20.64 -13.67
CA THR A 130 24.29 21.93 -14.11
C THR A 130 23.32 22.46 -13.07
N THR A 131 23.63 23.64 -12.53
CA THR A 131 22.77 24.35 -11.58
C THR A 131 21.69 25.09 -12.38
N GLY A 132 20.52 24.50 -12.58
CA GLY A 132 19.43 25.21 -13.27
C GLY A 132 18.13 24.43 -13.44
N THR A 133 17.05 25.01 -12.91
CA THR A 133 15.66 24.54 -13.05
C THR A 133 15.18 24.67 -14.49
N ILE A 134 14.94 23.54 -15.18
CA ILE A 134 14.16 23.53 -16.43
C ILE A 134 13.15 22.38 -16.37
N GLY A 135 11.87 22.72 -16.32
CA GLY A 135 10.78 21.77 -16.55
C GLY A 135 10.66 21.45 -18.04
N ILE A 136 10.59 20.18 -18.38
CA ILE A 136 10.39 19.72 -19.76
C ILE A 136 8.93 19.34 -19.96
N GLY A 137 8.26 20.11 -20.82
CA GLY A 137 6.92 19.85 -21.33
C GLY A 137 6.84 18.57 -22.16
N ARG A 138 5.61 18.08 -22.27
CA ARG A 138 5.20 16.83 -22.93
C ARG A 138 5.33 16.94 -24.46
N PRO A 139 5.95 15.99 -25.18
CA PRO A 139 5.90 15.98 -26.64
C PRO A 139 4.53 15.55 -27.16
N SER A 140 3.97 16.36 -28.06
CA SER A 140 2.76 16.11 -28.85
C SER A 140 3.02 15.02 -29.90
N LYS A 141 2.05 14.12 -30.13
CA LYS A 141 2.11 13.10 -31.18
C LYS A 141 1.42 13.56 -32.48
N ALA A 142 2.18 13.39 -33.59
CA ALA A 142 1.80 13.07 -34.97
C ALA A 142 0.94 14.06 -35.80
N THR A 143 1.31 14.31 -37.07
CA THR A 143 0.82 13.56 -38.27
C THR A 143 1.32 14.22 -39.59
N ARG A 144 1.77 13.37 -40.53
CA ARG A 144 2.08 13.55 -41.97
C ARG A 144 3.18 14.49 -42.43
#